data_AF-A0A8B5WIE7-F1
#
_entry.id   AF-A0A8B5WIE7-F1
#
_cell.length_a   1.000
_cell.length_b   1.000
_cell.length_c   1.000
_cell.angle_alpha   90.00
_cell.angle_beta   90.00
_cell.angle_gamma   90.00
#
_symmetry.space_group_name_H-M   'P 1'
#
loop_
_entity.id
_entity.type
_entity.pdbx_description
1 polymer ?
#
loop_
_entity_poly.entity_id
_entity_poly.type
_entity_poly.pdbx_seq_one_letter_code
_entity_poly.pdbx_strand_id
1 'polypeptide(L)'
;LVDDILSSGATVAEAARHLTRAGFDRPTVVVVHGLFGDRARELLRHAGVKRVVCTNSVTAPESDIGLSSLLAPAIAELANP
;
A
#
# COMPACT_ATOMS: atom_id res chain seq x y z
N LEU A 1 2.56 -6.07 -6.84
CA LEU A 1 1.15 -6.22 -6.42
C LEU A 1 0.58 -4.83 -6.23
N VAL A 2 -0.62 -4.58 -6.75
CA VAL A 2 -1.32 -3.31 -6.60
C VAL A 2 -2.68 -3.59 -5.99
N ASP A 3 -3.09 -2.78 -5.03
CA ASP A 3 -4.40 -2.85 -4.39
C ASP A 3 -4.85 -1.43 -3.97
N ASP A 4 -6.11 -1.24 -3.63
CA ASP A 4 -6.60 0.05 -3.13
C ASP A 4 -6.23 0.25 -1.65
N ILE A 5 -6.44 -0.77 -0.83
CA ILE A 5 -6.34 -0.72 0.64
C ILE A 5 -5.48 -1.88 1.15
N LEU A 6 -4.53 -1.55 2.02
CA LEU A 6 -3.83 -2.55 2.84
C LEU A 6 -4.26 -2.41 4.30
N SER A 7 -5.20 -3.26 4.72
CA SER A 7 -5.68 -3.37 6.10
C SER A 7 -4.99 -4.52 6.85
N SER A 8 -5.59 -5.71 6.92
CA SER A 8 -4.98 -6.90 7.57
C SER A 8 -3.77 -7.44 6.81
N GLY A 9 -3.69 -7.18 5.50
CA GLY A 9 -2.63 -7.66 4.61
C GLY A 9 -2.77 -9.12 4.15
N ALA A 10 -3.84 -9.83 4.54
CA ALA A 10 -4.00 -11.26 4.23
C ALA A 10 -4.05 -11.57 2.72
N THR A 11 -4.86 -10.82 1.96
CA THR A 11 -4.99 -11.00 0.50
C THR A 11 -3.66 -10.78 -0.21
N VAL A 12 -2.97 -9.68 0.12
CA VAL A 12 -1.66 -9.34 -0.44
C VAL A 12 -0.61 -10.38 -0.06
N ALA A 13 -0.63 -10.87 1.18
CA ALA A 13 0.29 -11.90 1.65
C ALA A 13 0.13 -13.20 0.87
N GLU A 14 -1.09 -13.69 0.68
CA GLU A 14 -1.30 -14.92 -0.12
C GLU A 14 -0.89 -14.72 -1.58
N ALA A 15 -1.23 -13.58 -2.19
CA ALA A 15 -0.75 -13.26 -3.53
C ALA A 15 0.79 -13.24 -3.62
N ALA A 16 1.48 -12.67 -2.62
CA ALA A 16 2.94 -12.66 -2.57
C ALA A 16 3.54 -14.06 -2.44
N ARG A 17 2.93 -14.94 -1.64
CA ARG A 17 3.33 -16.35 -1.53
C ARG A 17 3.17 -17.07 -2.87
N HIS A 18 2.06 -16.84 -3.59
CA HIS A 18 1.84 -17.44 -4.91
C HIS A 18 2.91 -17.01 -5.92
N LEU A 19 3.22 -15.71 -5.99
CA LEU A 19 4.28 -15.19 -6.87
C LEU A 19 5.64 -15.82 -6.54
N THR A 20 6.00 -15.85 -5.25
CA THR A 20 7.29 -16.42 -4.82
C THR A 20 7.38 -17.91 -5.13
N ARG A 21 6.30 -18.68 -4.88
CA ARG A 21 6.23 -20.12 -5.21
C ARG A 21 6.31 -20.40 -6.71
N ALA A 22 5.85 -19.46 -7.54
CA ALA A 22 5.97 -19.54 -8.99
C ALA A 22 7.35 -19.14 -9.52
N GLY A 23 8.31 -18.83 -8.63
CA GLY A 23 9.69 -18.50 -9.01
C GLY A 23 9.92 -17.02 -9.36
N PHE A 24 8.94 -16.15 -9.13
CA PHE A 24 9.15 -14.71 -9.29
C PHE A 24 9.95 -14.13 -8.12
N ASP A 25 10.63 -13.02 -8.38
CA ASP A 25 11.25 -12.22 -7.33
C ASP A 25 10.23 -11.72 -6.29
N ARG A 26 10.72 -11.47 -5.08
CA ARG A 26 9.94 -10.90 -3.98
C ARG A 26 9.20 -9.63 -4.43
N PRO A 27 7.86 -9.58 -4.35
CA PRO A 27 7.10 -8.49 -4.95
C PRO A 27 7.21 -7.20 -4.15
N THR A 28 7.18 -6.06 -4.85
CA THR A 28 6.81 -4.77 -4.27
C THR A 28 5.29 -4.64 -4.26
N VAL A 29 4.74 -4.17 -3.15
CA VAL A 29 3.31 -3.89 -2.98
C VAL A 29 3.12 -2.39 -3.02
N VAL A 30 2.18 -1.92 -3.86
CA VAL A 30 1.80 -0.51 -3.94
C VAL A 30 0.32 -0.40 -3.65
N VAL A 31 -0.07 0.42 -2.66
CA VAL A 31 -1.49 0.65 -2.33
C VAL A 31 -1.82 2.12 -2.20
N VAL A 32 -3.09 2.48 -2.37
CA VAL A 32 -3.52 3.86 -2.11
C VAL A 32 -3.52 4.10 -0.60
N HIS A 33 -4.30 3.33 0.16
CA HIS A 33 -4.51 3.51 1.59
C HIS A 33 -3.79 2.43 2.41
N GLY A 34 -2.70 2.81 3.09
CA GLY A 34 -1.99 1.91 4.01
C GLY A 34 -2.52 2.02 5.44
N LEU A 35 -3.48 1.17 5.82
CA LEU A 35 -4.06 1.14 7.19
C LEU A 35 -3.21 0.31 8.15
N PHE A 36 -2.57 -0.75 7.66
CA PHE A 36 -1.66 -1.63 8.41
C PHE A 36 -2.18 -2.05 9.80
N GLY A 37 -3.13 -2.99 9.84
CA GLY A 37 -3.54 -3.60 11.10
C GLY A 37 -2.36 -4.21 11.88
N ASP A 38 -2.55 -4.48 13.17
CA ASP A 38 -1.47 -4.79 14.13
C ASP A 38 -0.42 -5.80 13.63
N ARG A 39 -0.87 -6.82 12.88
CA ARG A 39 -0.03 -7.92 12.38
C ARG A 39 0.33 -7.83 10.89
N ALA A 40 -0.18 -6.83 10.17
CA ALA A 40 -0.05 -6.75 8.72
C ALA A 40 1.43 -6.69 8.28
N ARG A 41 2.25 -5.88 8.95
CA ARG A 41 3.69 -5.73 8.63
C ARG A 41 4.46 -7.02 8.83
N GLU A 42 4.22 -7.70 9.95
CA GLU A 42 4.80 -9.01 10.25
C GLU A 42 4.39 -10.04 9.19
N LEU A 43 3.09 -10.12 8.91
CA LEU A 43 2.51 -11.04 7.93
C LEU A 43 3.14 -10.88 6.54
N LEU A 44 3.24 -9.64 6.05
CA LEU A 44 3.80 -9.34 4.72
C LEU A 44 5.28 -9.67 4.62
N ARG A 45 6.05 -9.41 5.69
CA ARG A 45 7.46 -9.83 5.78
C ARG A 45 7.59 -11.35 5.65
N HIS A 46 6.78 -12.11 6.39
CA HIS A 46 6.79 -13.58 6.31
C HIS A 46 6.22 -14.13 5.00
N ALA A 47 5.38 -13.37 4.31
CA ALA A 47 4.86 -13.73 2.99
C ALA A 47 5.86 -13.51 1.85
N GLY A 48 7.05 -12.95 2.13
CA GLY A 48 8.09 -12.73 1.14
C GLY A 48 7.98 -11.38 0.42
N VAL A 49 7.14 -10.45 0.87
CA VAL A 49 7.06 -9.10 0.28
C VAL A 49 8.40 -8.38 0.42
N LYS A 50 8.87 -7.73 -0.64
CA LYS A 50 10.13 -6.96 -0.66
C LYS A 50 10.00 -5.65 0.09
N ARG A 51 8.97 -4.86 -0.25
CA ARG A 51 8.59 -3.60 0.38
C ARG A 51 7.13 -3.30 0.09
N VAL A 52 6.55 -2.46 0.93
CA VAL A 52 5.24 -1.83 0.71
C VAL A 52 5.48 -0.35 0.48
N VAL A 53 4.71 0.25 -0.42
CA VAL A 53 4.65 1.69 -0.64
C VAL A 53 3.19 2.10 -0.65
N CYS A 54 2.85 3.18 0.05
CA CYS A 54 1.52 3.75 -0.02
C CYS A 54 1.54 5.26 -0.19
N THR A 55 0.36 5.82 -0.38
CA THR A 55 0.20 7.28 -0.31
C THR A 55 0.18 7.78 1.13
N ASN A 56 0.30 9.09 1.30
CA ASN A 56 0.06 9.76 2.58
C ASN A 56 -1.44 10.04 2.87
N SER A 57 -2.37 9.33 2.21
CA SER A 57 -3.81 9.40 2.53
C SER A 57 -4.13 8.94 3.96
N VAL A 58 -3.33 8.03 4.50
CA VAL A 58 -3.29 7.65 5.91
C VAL A 58 -1.83 7.73 6.34
N THR A 59 -1.56 8.35 7.48
CA THR A 59 -0.20 8.50 7.99
C THR A 59 0.40 7.14 8.33
N ALA A 60 1.45 6.75 7.61
CA ALA A 60 2.24 5.56 7.90
C ALA A 60 3.72 5.78 7.55
N PRO A 61 4.65 5.00 8.14
CA PRO A 61 6.05 5.01 7.74
C PRO A 61 6.28 4.68 6.25
N GLU A 62 5.38 3.91 5.65
CA GLU A 62 5.45 3.48 4.24
C GLU A 62 4.84 4.49 3.23
N SER A 63 4.39 5.66 3.70
CA SER A 63 3.72 6.70 2.90
C SER A 63 4.69 7.50 2.02
N ASP A 64 5.36 6.84 1.07
CA ASP A 64 6.35 7.49 0.18
C ASP A 64 5.72 8.31 -0.96
N ILE A 65 4.39 8.25 -1.15
CA ILE A 65 3.69 8.92 -2.27
C ILE A 65 2.81 10.06 -1.73
N GLY A 66 3.20 11.30 -2.00
CA GLY A 66 2.43 12.48 -1.57
C GLY A 66 1.20 12.76 -2.46
N LEU A 67 0.03 12.97 -1.84
CA LEU A 67 -1.21 13.34 -2.54
C LEU A 67 -1.46 14.86 -2.63
N SER A 68 -0.68 15.68 -1.91
CA SER A 68 -0.96 17.11 -1.78
C SER A 68 -1.03 17.85 -3.11
N SER A 69 -0.17 17.51 -4.07
CA SER A 69 -0.18 18.11 -5.42
C SER A 69 -1.42 17.76 -6.24
N LEU A 70 -2.08 16.65 -5.94
CA LEU A 70 -3.31 16.21 -6.60
C LEU A 70 -4.55 16.77 -5.90
N LEU A 71 -4.55 16.77 -4.56
CA LEU A 71 -5.72 17.17 -3.78
C LEU A 71 -5.86 18.68 -3.62
N ALA A 72 -4.75 19.42 -3.45
CA ALA A 72 -4.84 20.86 -3.19
C ALA A 72 -5.54 21.65 -4.31
N PRO A 73 -5.27 21.42 -5.62
CA PRO A 73 -6.01 22.09 -6.69
C PRO A 73 -7.49 21.71 -6.71
N ALA A 74 -7.81 20.43 -6.54
CA ALA A 74 -9.20 19.94 -6.55
C ALA A 74 -10.04 20.51 -5.40
N ILE A 75 -9.43 20.66 -4.21
CA ILE A 75 -10.07 21.31 -3.06
C ILE A 75 -10.30 22.81 -3.35
N ALA A 76 -9.32 23.48 -3.97
CA ALA A 76 -9.46 24.90 -4.31
C ALA A 76 -10.58 25.15 -5.35
N GLU A 77 -10.71 24.27 -6.34
CA GLU A 77 -11.81 24.29 -7.31
C GLU A 77 -13.17 24.07 -6.63
N LEU A 78 -13.28 23.08 -5.74
CA LEU A 78 -14.52 22.80 -5.02
C LEU A 78 -14.94 23.94 -4.07
N ALA A 79 -13.96 24.65 -3.49
CA ALA A 79 -14.20 25.74 -2.55
C ALA A 79 -14.58 27.07 -3.24
N ASN A 80 -14.25 27.23 -4.53
CA ASN A 80 -14.61 28.38 -5.35
C ASN A 80 -15.44 27.92 -6.57
N PRO A 81 -16.71 27.54 -6.36
CA PRO A 81 -17.58 27.05 -7.43
C PRO A 81 -17.90 28.11 -8.49
#